data_AF-A0A349SGU3-F1
#
_entry.id   AF-A0A349SGU3-F1
#
_cell.length_a   1.000
_cell.length_b   1.000
_cell.length_c   1.000
_cell.angle_alpha   90.00
_cell.angle_beta   90.00
_cell.angle_gamma   90.00
#
_symmetry.space_group_name_H-M   'P 1'
#
loop_
_entity.id
_entity.type
_entity.pdbx_description
1 polymer ?
#
loop_
_entity_poly.entity_id
_entity_poly.type
_entity_poly.pdbx_seq_one_letter_code
_entity_poly.pdbx_strand_id
1 'polypeptide(L)'
;MNFERTYGYLRPRVTAHYTQYELDRVGSSSASRLIPMLHIDSRLFLDRELSLGGAEYVQGLDAKVYYVYIPFEDQKTLPNFDSGEIGFDNISNYYQRGRFYGDDRIGDTHRVTLGLETRAMEAATGYQRLGAQVAQMVFLNDRQVRLDGNASPLTQRYSNLLSEMT
;
A
#
# COMPACT_ATOMS: atom_id res chain seq x y z
N MET A 1 -4.94 2.36 -17.64
CA MET A 1 -5.95 3.39 -17.96
C MET A 1 -6.09 4.26 -16.72
N ASN A 2 -6.03 5.58 -16.87
CA ASN A 2 -6.13 6.50 -15.73
C ASN A 2 -7.38 7.35 -15.90
N PHE A 3 -8.18 7.48 -14.83
CA PHE A 3 -9.33 8.37 -14.78
C PHE A 3 -8.98 9.54 -13.89
N GLU A 4 -8.78 10.71 -14.48
CA GLU A 4 -8.30 11.91 -13.77
C GLU A 4 -9.24 13.08 -13.99
N ARG A 5 -9.48 13.82 -12.90
CA ARG A 5 -10.25 15.06 -12.82
C ARG A 5 -9.50 16.00 -11.87
N THR A 6 -9.85 17.29 -11.90
CA THR A 6 -9.26 18.29 -10.98
C THR A 6 -9.52 17.96 -9.52
N TYR A 7 -10.66 17.34 -9.22
CA TYR A 7 -11.08 16.96 -7.86
C TYR A 7 -10.67 15.54 -7.46
N GLY A 8 -9.99 14.77 -8.31
CA GLY A 8 -9.56 13.42 -7.91
C GLY A 8 -9.15 12.50 -9.06
N TYR A 9 -8.69 11.31 -8.69
CA TYR A 9 -8.32 10.27 -9.65
C TYR A 9 -8.68 8.86 -9.20
N LEU A 10 -8.75 7.97 -10.18
CA LEU A 10 -8.82 6.52 -10.01
C LEU A 10 -7.90 5.85 -11.05
N ARG A 11 -7.00 5.00 -10.57
CA ARG A 11 -5.92 4.37 -11.35
C ARG A 11 -5.91 2.87 -11.11
N PRO A 12 -6.67 2.09 -11.91
CA PRO A 12 -6.58 0.63 -11.89
C PRO A 12 -5.29 0.17 -12.57
N ARG A 13 -4.68 -0.87 -12.01
CA ARG A 13 -3.48 -1.51 -12.54
C ARG A 13 -3.59 -3.02 -12.36
N VAL A 14 -3.41 -3.74 -13.46
CA VAL A 14 -3.24 -5.20 -13.45
C VAL A 14 -1.81 -5.49 -13.85
N THR A 15 -1.14 -6.35 -13.10
CA THR A 15 0.23 -6.81 -13.36
C THR A 15 0.28 -8.33 -13.18
N ALA A 16 1.23 -9.00 -13.81
CA ALA A 16 1.50 -10.40 -13.55
C ALA A 16 3.00 -10.56 -13.30
N HIS A 17 3.35 -11.33 -12.28
CA HIS A 17 4.73 -11.62 -11.90
C HIS A 17 5.06 -13.06 -12.28
N TYR A 18 5.96 -13.23 -13.24
CA TYR A 18 6.43 -14.54 -13.67
C TYR A 18 7.88 -14.74 -13.22
N THR A 19 8.16 -15.88 -12.59
CA THR A 19 9.51 -16.25 -12.16
C THR A 19 9.78 -17.68 -12.59
N GLN A 20 10.99 -17.94 -13.09
CA GLN A 20 11.48 -19.27 -13.40
C GLN A 20 12.81 -19.49 -12.67
N TYR A 21 12.92 -20.64 -12.00
CA TYR A 21 14.09 -21.06 -11.26
C TYR A 21 14.74 -22.24 -11.98
N GLU A 22 16.06 -22.20 -12.07
CA GLU A 22 16.91 -23.34 -12.37
C GLU A 22 17.79 -23.57 -11.15
N LEU A 23 17.61 -24.72 -10.47
CA LEU A 23 18.20 -24.98 -9.16
C LEU A 23 19.10 -26.21 -9.22
N ASP A 24 20.42 -26.01 -9.10
CA ASP A 24 21.40 -27.09 -9.26
C ASP A 24 21.57 -27.98 -8.01
N ARG A 25 20.90 -27.68 -6.88
CA ARG A 25 21.14 -28.38 -5.59
C ARG A 25 19.91 -28.61 -4.71
N VAL A 26 18.69 -28.32 -5.18
CA VAL A 26 17.49 -28.31 -4.33
C VAL A 26 16.37 -29.17 -4.90
N GLY A 27 16.64 -30.45 -5.21
CA GLY A 27 15.63 -31.52 -5.42
C GLY A 27 14.67 -31.40 -6.63
N SER A 28 14.38 -30.20 -7.13
CA SER A 28 13.64 -29.90 -8.35
C SER A 28 14.55 -29.04 -9.22
N SER A 29 14.93 -29.55 -10.39
CA SER A 29 15.86 -28.86 -11.30
C SER A 29 15.26 -27.60 -11.92
N SER A 30 13.92 -27.51 -11.98
CA SER A 30 13.22 -26.30 -12.41
C SER A 30 11.91 -26.10 -11.64
N ALA A 31 11.53 -24.84 -11.46
CA ALA A 31 10.23 -24.44 -10.92
C ALA A 31 9.82 -23.11 -11.55
N SER A 32 8.53 -22.88 -11.75
CA SER A 32 8.02 -21.60 -12.26
C SER A 32 6.78 -21.15 -11.50
N ARG A 33 6.58 -19.84 -11.40
CA ARG A 33 5.47 -19.20 -10.70
C ARG A 33 4.91 -18.07 -11.54
N LEU A 34 3.59 -17.96 -11.62
CA LEU A 34 2.89 -16.83 -12.24
C LEU A 34 1.84 -16.30 -11.26
N ILE A 35 1.99 -15.05 -10.80
CA ILE A 35 1.05 -14.43 -9.87
C ILE A 35 0.44 -13.18 -10.52
N PRO A 36 -0.86 -13.19 -10.86
CA PRO A 36 -1.57 -11.98 -11.26
C PRO A 36 -1.84 -11.10 -10.04
N MET A 37 -1.81 -9.79 -10.23
CA MET A 37 -2.00 -8.80 -9.17
C MET A 37 -2.88 -7.67 -9.68
N LEU A 38 -3.80 -7.24 -8.83
CA LEU A 38 -4.68 -6.10 -9.08
C LEU A 38 -4.41 -5.03 -8.03
N HIS A 39 -4.26 -3.79 -8.49
CA HIS A 39 -4.13 -2.61 -7.64
C HIS A 39 -5.12 -1.55 -8.13
N ILE A 40 -5.74 -0.84 -7.19
CA ILE A 40 -6.57 0.33 -7.50
C ILE A 40 -6.13 1.44 -6.56
N ASP A 41 -5.59 2.51 -7.14
CA ASP A 41 -5.22 3.73 -6.41
C ASP A 41 -6.21 4.84 -6.69
N SER A 42 -6.76 5.44 -5.65
CA SER A 42 -7.75 6.51 -5.78
C SER A 42 -7.57 7.59 -4.72
N ARG A 43 -7.84 8.84 -5.12
CA ARG A 43 -7.74 10.00 -4.25
C ARG A 43 -8.79 11.04 -4.65
N LEU A 44 -9.39 11.67 -3.66
CA LEU A 44 -10.30 12.80 -3.80
C LEU A 44 -9.64 14.03 -3.15
N PHE A 45 -9.73 15.18 -3.81
CA PHE A 45 -9.20 16.46 -3.35
C PHE A 45 -10.38 17.38 -3.04
N LEU A 46 -10.43 17.91 -1.82
CA LEU A 46 -11.43 18.89 -1.40
C LEU A 46 -10.74 20.10 -0.79
N ASP A 47 -11.01 21.28 -1.34
CA ASP A 47 -10.51 22.54 -0.78
C ASP A 47 -11.68 23.38 -0.28
N ARG A 48 -11.46 24.09 0.84
CA ARG A 48 -12.39 25.10 1.36
C ARG A 48 -11.63 26.29 1.92
N GLU A 49 -12.26 27.46 1.85
CA GLU A 49 -11.80 28.65 2.55
C GLU A 49 -12.21 28.58 4.03
N LEU A 50 -11.34 29.09 4.91
CA LEU A 50 -11.52 29.10 6.36
C LEU A 50 -10.99 30.41 6.93
N SER A 51 -11.85 31.16 7.62
CA SER A 51 -11.41 32.31 8.43
C SER A 51 -11.24 31.86 9.88
N LEU A 52 -10.02 31.96 10.42
CA LEU A 52 -9.70 31.54 11.78
C LEU A 52 -8.74 32.54 12.44
N GLY A 53 -9.13 33.08 13.60
CA GLY A 53 -8.27 33.99 14.37
C GLY A 53 -7.94 35.30 13.64
N GLY A 54 -8.80 35.75 12.73
CA GLY A 54 -8.59 36.98 11.94
C GLY A 54 -7.67 36.83 10.73
N ALA A 55 -7.25 35.59 10.42
CA ALA A 55 -6.51 35.26 9.21
C ALA A 55 -7.33 34.32 8.32
N GLU A 56 -7.13 34.44 7.01
CA GLU A 56 -7.77 33.60 6.00
C GLU A 56 -6.86 32.44 5.60
N TYR A 57 -7.44 31.26 5.45
CA TYR A 57 -6.75 30.03 5.11
C TYR A 57 -7.47 29.30 3.98
N VAL A 58 -6.71 28.56 3.18
CA VAL A 58 -7.22 27.51 2.31
C VAL A 58 -6.90 26.18 2.97
N GLN A 59 -7.93 25.44 3.37
CA GLN A 59 -7.80 24.10 3.91
C GLN A 59 -8.06 23.08 2.81
N GLY A 60 -7.05 22.26 2.53
CA GLY A 60 -7.17 21.06 1.71
C GLY A 60 -7.44 19.83 2.57
N LEU A 61 -8.29 18.94 2.08
CA LEU A 61 -8.56 17.61 2.61
C LEU A 61 -8.51 16.61 1.47
N ASP A 62 -7.60 15.65 1.59
CA ASP A 62 -7.36 14.61 0.63
C ASP A 62 -7.80 13.26 1.22
N ALA A 63 -8.79 12.64 0.60
CA ALA A 63 -9.24 11.29 0.96
C ALA A 63 -8.64 10.26 0.00
N LYS A 64 -7.89 9.30 0.53
CA LYS A 64 -7.20 8.27 -0.26
C LYS A 64 -7.73 6.89 0.07
N VAL A 65 -8.02 6.12 -0.99
CA VAL A 65 -8.39 4.70 -0.89
C VAL A 65 -7.50 3.91 -1.84
N TYR A 66 -6.86 2.88 -1.32
CA TYR A 66 -5.96 2.03 -2.08
C TYR A 66 -6.29 0.56 -1.86
N TYR A 67 -6.59 -0.16 -2.93
CA TYR A 67 -6.94 -1.58 -2.88
C TYR A 67 -5.87 -2.43 -3.55
N VAL A 68 -5.57 -3.57 -2.93
CA VAL A 68 -4.64 -4.56 -3.48
C VAL A 68 -5.22 -5.95 -3.35
N TYR A 69 -5.15 -6.70 -4.45
CA TYR A 69 -5.40 -8.13 -4.50
C TYR A 69 -4.23 -8.87 -5.16
N ILE A 70 -3.67 -9.81 -4.42
CA ILE A 70 -2.64 -10.76 -4.81
C ILE A 70 -3.11 -12.11 -4.28
N PRO A 71 -3.38 -13.09 -5.16
CA PRO A 71 -3.87 -14.40 -4.75
C PRO A 71 -2.79 -15.15 -3.95
N PHE A 72 -3.24 -16.13 -3.18
CA PHE A 72 -2.32 -17.08 -2.54
C PHE A 72 -1.78 -18.05 -3.58
N GLU A 73 -0.46 -18.21 -3.57
CA GLU A 73 0.25 -19.29 -4.25
C GLU A 73 1.20 -19.93 -3.24
N ASP A 74 1.24 -21.26 -3.19
CA ASP A 74 2.14 -21.98 -2.30
C ASP A 74 3.58 -21.86 -2.81
N GLN A 75 4.40 -21.14 -2.05
CA GLN A 75 5.79 -20.86 -2.37
C GLN A 75 6.74 -21.55 -1.39
N LYS A 76 6.27 -22.44 -0.51
CA LYS A 76 7.09 -23.03 0.57
C LYS A 76 8.32 -23.77 0.06
N THR A 77 8.22 -24.40 -1.11
CA THR A 77 9.30 -25.15 -1.75
C THR A 77 10.27 -24.28 -2.54
N LEU A 78 9.95 -23.01 -2.76
CA LEU A 78 10.84 -22.07 -3.45
C LEU A 78 11.88 -21.50 -2.49
N PRO A 79 13.17 -21.37 -2.90
CA PRO A 79 14.17 -20.72 -2.08
C PRO A 79 13.82 -19.25 -1.84
N ASN A 80 14.30 -18.70 -0.71
CA ASN A 80 14.31 -17.26 -0.46
C ASN A 80 15.76 -16.81 -0.35
N PHE A 81 16.25 -16.06 -1.33
CA PHE A 81 17.60 -15.51 -1.36
C PHE A 81 17.61 -14.08 -0.83
N ASP A 82 16.68 -13.23 -1.28
CA ASP A 82 16.74 -11.79 -1.05
C ASP A 82 15.43 -11.12 -0.61
N SER A 83 14.34 -11.87 -0.48
CA SER A 83 13.06 -11.26 -0.12
C SER A 83 12.95 -10.99 1.37
N GLY A 84 12.45 -9.79 1.70
CA GLY A 84 12.18 -9.39 3.08
C GLY A 84 10.90 -8.58 3.21
N GLU A 85 10.49 -8.31 4.45
CA GLU A 85 9.19 -7.71 4.77
C GLU A 85 9.26 -6.18 4.73
N ILE A 86 8.30 -5.58 4.04
CA ILE A 86 8.11 -4.13 4.05
C ILE A 86 7.45 -3.79 5.39
N GLY A 87 8.21 -3.11 6.25
CA GLY A 87 7.72 -2.60 7.53
C GLY A 87 6.68 -1.50 7.39
N PHE A 88 6.06 -1.15 8.52
CA PHE A 88 5.02 -0.12 8.61
C PHE A 88 5.54 1.20 9.22
N ASP A 89 6.84 1.48 9.04
CA ASP A 89 7.53 2.57 9.74
C ASP A 89 7.16 3.98 9.25
N ASN A 90 6.55 4.09 8.07
CA ASN A 90 6.06 5.35 7.52
C ASN A 90 4.73 5.17 6.79
N ILE A 91 3.97 6.25 6.64
CA ILE A 91 2.64 6.16 6.02
C ILE A 91 2.70 5.74 4.54
N SER A 92 3.80 6.05 3.84
CA SER A 92 3.93 5.74 2.42
C SER A 92 3.93 4.22 2.18
N ASN A 93 4.49 3.46 3.12
CA ASN A 93 4.47 1.99 3.10
C ASN A 93 3.04 1.44 3.16
N TYR A 94 2.06 2.22 3.64
CA TYR A 94 0.68 1.77 3.70
C TYR A 94 0.03 1.58 2.33
N TYR A 95 0.60 2.22 1.31
CA TYR A 95 0.11 2.23 -0.07
C TYR A 95 0.96 1.36 -1.01
N GLN A 96 1.77 0.45 -0.45
CA GLN A 96 2.63 -0.44 -1.24
C GLN A 96 1.83 -1.50 -1.99
N ARG A 97 2.35 -1.91 -3.15
CA ARG A 97 1.72 -2.92 -4.01
C ARG A 97 1.79 -4.34 -3.46
N GLY A 98 2.73 -4.63 -2.57
CA GLY A 98 2.88 -5.93 -1.93
C GLY A 98 3.38 -5.79 -0.50
N ARG A 99 3.66 -6.94 0.13
CA ARG A 99 4.16 -7.02 1.51
C ARG A 99 5.66 -7.25 1.60
N PHE A 100 6.29 -7.72 0.53
CA PHE A 100 7.70 -8.06 0.48
C PHE A 100 8.42 -7.19 -0.55
N TYR A 101 9.69 -6.89 -0.29
CA TYR A 101 10.65 -6.50 -1.32
C TYR A 101 11.37 -7.75 -1.82
N GLY A 102 12.05 -7.65 -2.96
CA GLY A 102 12.62 -8.81 -3.66
C GLY A 102 11.57 -9.58 -4.46
N ASP A 103 12.02 -10.57 -5.21
CA ASP A 103 11.17 -11.33 -6.15
C ASP A 103 11.01 -12.80 -5.75
N ASP A 104 11.73 -13.29 -4.74
CA ASP A 104 11.62 -14.69 -4.30
C ASP A 104 10.31 -15.01 -3.59
N ARG A 105 9.77 -14.05 -2.84
CA ARG A 105 8.50 -14.20 -2.12
C ARG A 105 7.53 -13.12 -2.55
N ILE A 106 6.36 -13.55 -3.02
CA ILE A 106 5.25 -12.65 -3.34
C ILE A 106 4.18 -12.84 -2.27
N GLY A 107 4.02 -11.83 -1.42
CA GLY A 107 3.09 -11.86 -0.29
C GLY A 107 1.64 -11.76 -0.75
N ASP A 108 0.88 -12.84 -0.59
CA ASP A 108 -0.57 -12.84 -0.76
C ASP A 108 -1.20 -11.69 0.04
N THR A 109 -2.12 -10.98 -0.59
CA THR A 109 -2.64 -9.72 -0.07
C THR A 109 -4.05 -9.51 -0.58
N HIS A 110 -5.00 -9.36 0.33
CA HIS A 110 -6.34 -8.86 0.00
C HIS A 110 -6.66 -7.75 1.00
N ARG A 111 -6.44 -6.49 0.62
CA ARG A 111 -6.56 -5.36 1.56
C ARG A 111 -7.11 -4.10 0.93
N VAL A 112 -7.71 -3.27 1.78
CA VAL A 112 -8.03 -1.87 1.50
C VAL A 112 -7.26 -1.00 2.49
N THR A 113 -6.57 0.01 2.01
CA THR A 113 -5.94 1.06 2.82
C THR A 113 -6.77 2.32 2.70
N LEU A 114 -7.15 2.89 3.84
CA LEU A 114 -7.86 4.15 3.95
C LEU A 114 -6.91 5.17 4.55
N GLY A 115 -6.89 6.38 4.00
CA GLY A 115 -6.18 7.48 4.61
C GLY A 115 -6.79 8.84 4.32
N LEU A 116 -6.47 9.77 5.21
CA LEU A 116 -6.86 11.15 5.16
C LEU A 116 -5.61 12.01 5.36
N GLU A 117 -5.43 13.00 4.51
CA GLU A 117 -4.38 14.02 4.63
C GLU A 117 -5.06 15.39 4.61
N THR A 118 -4.65 16.30 5.48
CA THR A 118 -5.14 17.67 5.49
C THR A 118 -3.99 18.64 5.58
N ARG A 119 -4.13 19.77 4.89
CA ARG A 119 -3.19 20.89 4.96
C ARG A 119 -3.96 22.19 5.11
N ALA A 120 -3.43 23.13 5.87
CA ALA A 120 -3.95 24.48 5.94
C ALA A 120 -2.87 25.47 5.50
N MET A 121 -3.16 26.25 4.46
CA MET A 121 -2.26 27.26 3.91
C MET A 121 -2.84 28.64 4.19
N GLU A 122 -2.03 29.54 4.75
CA GLU A 122 -2.42 30.93 4.95
C GLU A 122 -2.60 31.63 3.59
N ALA A 123 -3.79 32.19 3.33
CA ALA A 123 -4.15 32.69 2.01
C ALA A 123 -3.31 33.90 1.58
N ALA A 124 -2.90 34.75 2.52
CA ALA A 124 -2.11 35.95 2.25
C ALA A 124 -0.66 35.65 1.86
N THR A 125 -0.08 34.56 2.38
CA THR A 125 1.36 34.28 2.26
C THR A 125 1.65 33.00 1.48
N GLY A 126 0.68 32.09 1.38
CA GLY A 126 0.85 30.74 0.84
C GLY A 126 1.57 29.78 1.79
N TYR A 127 1.95 30.20 3.02
CA TYR A 127 2.64 29.31 3.95
C TYR A 127 1.71 28.25 4.51
N GLN A 128 2.13 26.98 4.44
CA GLN A 128 1.48 25.89 5.17
C GLN A 128 1.69 26.09 6.68
N ARG A 129 0.60 26.23 7.42
CA ARG A 129 0.60 26.36 8.89
C ARG A 129 0.30 25.06 9.61
N LEU A 130 -0.27 24.09 8.90
CA LEU A 130 -0.57 22.76 9.43
C LEU A 130 -0.56 21.74 8.29
N GLY A 131 0.06 20.60 8.53
CA GLY A 131 -0.10 19.38 7.77
C GLY A 131 -0.35 18.21 8.70
N ALA A 132 -1.32 17.37 8.40
CA ALA A 132 -1.56 16.15 9.16
C ALA A 132 -2.03 15.03 8.24
N GLN A 133 -1.64 13.80 8.54
CA GLN A 133 -2.07 12.63 7.81
C GLN A 133 -2.30 11.44 8.74
N VAL A 134 -3.26 10.59 8.37
CA VAL A 134 -3.59 9.35 9.08
C VAL A 134 -3.95 8.25 8.09
N ALA A 135 -3.53 7.01 8.36
CA ALA A 135 -3.85 5.87 7.52
C ALA A 135 -3.98 4.55 8.31
N GLN A 136 -4.82 3.66 7.80
CA GLN A 136 -5.00 2.30 8.31
C GLN A 136 -5.26 1.32 7.16
N MET A 137 -4.75 0.10 7.31
CA MET A 137 -5.10 -1.02 6.44
C MET A 137 -6.18 -1.88 7.07
N VAL A 138 -7.10 -2.33 6.22
CA VAL A 138 -8.09 -3.36 6.51
C VAL A 138 -7.74 -4.57 5.65
N PHE A 139 -7.34 -5.67 6.29
CA PHE A 139 -7.10 -6.96 5.64
C PHE A 139 -8.41 -7.72 5.53
N LEU A 140 -8.74 -8.16 4.32
CA LEU A 140 -9.97 -8.84 3.98
C LEU A 140 -9.83 -10.36 4.10
N ASN A 141 -8.61 -10.88 3.96
CA ASN A 141 -8.25 -12.27 4.15
C ASN A 141 -7.01 -12.40 5.04
N ASP A 142 -6.85 -13.58 5.63
CA ASP A 142 -5.59 -13.99 6.25
C ASP A 142 -4.49 -14.05 5.20
N ARG A 143 -3.26 -13.81 5.66
CA ARG A 143 -2.07 -13.75 4.83
C ARG A 143 -1.21 -14.97 5.10
N GLN A 144 -1.15 -15.87 4.13
CA GLN A 144 -0.57 -17.20 4.27
C GLN A 144 0.90 -17.26 3.85
N VAL A 145 1.33 -16.43 2.89
CA VAL A 145 2.72 -16.37 2.47
C VAL A 145 3.52 -15.61 3.52
N ARG A 146 4.55 -16.28 4.02
CA ARG A 146 5.50 -15.83 5.04
C ARG A 146 6.92 -15.99 4.50
N LEU A 147 7.87 -15.21 5.01
CA LEU A 147 9.30 -15.35 4.66
C LEU A 147 9.84 -16.70 5.16
N ASP A 148 9.43 -17.11 6.37
CA ASP A 148 9.57 -18.47 6.87
C ASP A 148 8.34 -19.29 6.46
N GLY A 149 8.52 -20.27 5.57
CA GLY A 149 7.43 -21.10 5.06
C GLY A 149 6.70 -21.95 6.11
N ASN A 150 7.25 -22.09 7.31
CA ASN A 150 6.64 -22.82 8.43
C ASN A 150 5.89 -21.90 9.40
N ALA A 151 6.02 -20.58 9.27
CA ALA A 151 5.33 -19.65 10.14
C ALA A 151 3.82 -19.67 9.90
N SER A 152 3.05 -19.52 10.99
CA SER A 152 1.59 -19.41 10.91
C SER A 152 1.16 -18.20 10.06
N PRO A 153 -0.02 -18.27 9.41
CA PRO A 153 -0.61 -17.13 8.71
C PRO A 153 -0.79 -15.91 9.63
N LEU A 154 -0.71 -14.70 9.05
CA LEU A 154 -1.11 -13.49 9.76
C LEU A 154 -2.62 -13.32 9.68
N THR A 155 -3.28 -13.27 10.83
CA THR A 155 -4.74 -13.22 10.96
C THR A 155 -5.28 -11.88 11.46
N GLN A 156 -4.41 -10.88 11.71
CA GLN A 156 -4.85 -9.56 12.14
C GLN A 156 -5.67 -8.88 11.05
N ARG A 157 -6.89 -8.43 11.39
CA ARG A 157 -7.80 -7.75 10.46
C ARG A 157 -7.39 -6.32 10.13
N TYR A 158 -6.67 -5.65 11.03
CA TYR A 158 -6.27 -4.26 10.88
C TYR A 158 -4.76 -4.11 11.08
N SER A 159 -4.16 -3.15 10.39
CA SER A 159 -2.83 -2.64 10.79
C SER A 159 -2.98 -1.72 12.00
N ASN A 160 -1.83 -1.38 12.61
CA ASN A 160 -1.76 -0.21 13.47
C ASN A 160 -2.27 1.02 12.70
N LEU A 161 -2.91 1.94 13.42
CA LEU A 161 -3.22 3.27 12.91
C LEU A 161 -1.93 4.08 12.94
N LEU A 162 -1.54 4.68 11.82
CA LEU A 162 -0.36 5.54 11.75
C LEU A 162 -0.79 6.96 11.44
N SER A 163 -0.20 7.93 12.14
CA SER A 163 -0.45 9.35 11.94
C SER A 163 0.83 10.16 12.01
N GLU A 164 0.93 11.19 11.16
CA GLU A 164 2.05 12.13 11.12
C GLU A 164 1.49 13.56 11.08
N MET A 165 2.18 14.52 11.69
CA MET A 165 1.76 15.93 11.74
C MET A 165 2.98 16.84 11.70
N THR A 166 2.87 17.95 10.97
CA THR A 166 3.91 18.98 10.74
C THR A 166 3.34 20.38 10.88
#